data_AF-H9UFI3-F1
#
_entry.id   AF-H9UFI3-F1
#
_cell.length_a   1.000
_cell.length_b   1.000
_cell.length_c   1.000
_cell.angle_alpha   90.00
_cell.angle_beta   90.00
_cell.angle_gamma   90.00
#
_symmetry.space_group_name_H-M   'P 1'
#
loop_
_entity.id
_entity.type
_entity.pdbx_description
1 polymer ?
#
loop_
_entity_poly.entity_id
_entity_poly.type
_entity_poly.pdbx_seq_one_letter_code
_entity_poly.pdbx_strand_id
1 'polypeptide(L)'
;MISVMNVATAFQFLQLPQGASLEDAGASYRRLLKEYHPDRNIERSEWSHKMTVRLTEAYDAVTAYLQDTARQARTQQKPASEPDSGYSLVMQTRIAKLYDIVLDVLHSYYTMGMDNVYLRQEGTLRYRYRATMRRLAATIDDLKETLEWPGSALQHQQARAIHGFAGAFYENMLIKPLDHAVPAGDERKAQRLYHQGSRALDEAIRHGVLELRTERGLICPGARHQAEKSFMLILAGFAKSSHVPLTMIKLYLLRALSALCEHLEQGQQQ
;
A
#
# COMPACT_ATOMS: atom_id res chain seq x y z
N MET A 1 -21.96 5.78 4.71
CA MET A 1 -21.90 7.01 3.88
C MET A 1 -20.70 7.82 4.36
N ILE A 2 -19.62 7.89 3.58
CA ILE A 2 -18.49 8.76 3.91
C ILE A 2 -18.91 10.17 3.48
N SER A 3 -19.08 11.06 4.44
CA SER A 3 -19.38 12.46 4.15
C SER A 3 -18.11 13.06 3.55
N VAL A 4 -18.08 13.21 2.22
CA VAL A 4 -16.95 13.84 1.53
C VAL A 4 -17.03 15.33 1.84
N MET A 5 -16.19 15.79 2.78
CA MET A 5 -16.06 17.21 3.07
C MET A 5 -15.53 17.93 1.83
N ASN A 6 -16.21 19.00 1.40
CA ASN A 6 -15.74 19.83 0.30
C ASN A 6 -14.38 20.47 0.66
N VAL A 7 -13.45 20.48 -0.29
CA VAL A 7 -12.09 21.03 -0.11
C VAL A 7 -12.12 22.47 0.41
N ALA A 8 -12.96 23.36 -0.13
CA ALA A 8 -13.05 24.74 0.33
C ALA A 8 -13.46 24.83 1.81
N THR A 9 -14.41 24.00 2.23
CA THR A 9 -14.83 23.89 3.64
C THR A 9 -13.71 23.31 4.50
N ALA A 10 -12.93 22.36 3.97
CA ALA A 10 -11.80 21.75 4.67
C ALA A 10 -10.67 22.76 4.92
N PHE A 11 -10.32 23.59 3.94
CA PHE A 11 -9.38 24.71 4.10
C PHE A 11 -9.84 25.70 5.17
N GLN A 12 -11.12 26.09 5.13
CA GLN A 12 -11.70 26.96 6.14
C GLN A 12 -11.66 26.34 7.55
N PHE A 13 -11.99 25.05 7.66
CA PHE A 13 -11.97 24.34 8.93
C PHE A 13 -10.55 24.25 9.52
N LEU A 14 -9.55 23.99 8.68
CA LEU A 14 -8.14 24.01 9.07
C LEU A 14 -7.56 25.41 9.21
N GLN A 15 -8.34 26.47 8.95
CA GLN A 15 -7.90 27.86 9.04
C GLN A 15 -6.66 28.13 8.15
N LEU A 16 -6.65 27.54 6.95
CA LEU A 16 -5.54 27.66 6.01
C LEU A 16 -5.87 28.66 4.88
N PRO A 17 -4.90 29.47 4.45
CA PRO A 17 -5.04 30.27 3.23
C PRO A 17 -5.05 29.38 1.98
N GLN A 18 -5.56 29.90 0.85
CA GLN A 18 -5.66 29.13 -0.41
C GLN A 18 -4.29 28.69 -1.00
N GLY A 19 -3.19 29.35 -0.61
CA GLY A 19 -1.82 29.01 -1.01
C GLY A 19 -1.03 28.17 0.01
N ALA A 20 -1.71 27.59 1.01
CA ALA A 20 -1.04 26.82 2.06
C ALA A 20 -0.30 25.61 1.52
N SER A 21 0.88 25.33 2.10
CA SER A 21 1.67 24.14 1.82
C SER A 21 1.18 22.91 2.60
N LEU A 22 1.71 21.73 2.25
CA LEU A 22 1.48 20.50 3.03
C LEU A 22 2.00 20.63 4.47
N GLU A 23 3.05 21.41 4.69
CA GLU A 23 3.61 21.67 6.00
C GLU A 23 2.67 22.52 6.85
N ASP A 24 2.09 23.58 6.26
CA ASP A 24 1.08 24.44 6.91
C ASP A 24 -0.15 23.63 7.32
N ALA A 25 -0.62 22.75 6.44
CA ALA A 25 -1.73 21.86 6.74
C ALA A 25 -1.41 20.95 7.94
N GLY A 26 -0.21 20.37 7.99
CA GLY A 26 0.24 19.55 9.11
C GLY A 26 0.39 20.35 10.42
N ALA A 27 0.90 21.57 10.35
CA ALA A 27 1.04 22.45 11.51
C ALA A 27 -0.34 22.83 12.09
N SER A 28 -1.28 23.23 11.24
CA SER A 28 -2.64 23.58 11.69
C SER A 28 -3.38 22.37 12.25
N TYR A 29 -3.27 21.20 11.61
CA TYR A 29 -3.84 19.96 12.13
C TYR A 29 -3.36 19.63 13.54
N ARG A 30 -2.05 19.67 13.79
CA ARG A 30 -1.48 19.40 15.13
C ARG A 30 -1.98 20.39 16.18
N ARG A 31 -2.12 21.67 15.81
CA ARG A 31 -2.63 22.72 16.71
C ARG A 31 -4.10 22.45 17.08
N LEU A 32 -4.96 22.23 16.09
CA LEU A 32 -6.38 21.97 16.31
C LEU A 32 -6.63 20.63 17.01
N LEU A 33 -5.80 19.62 16.76
CA LEU A 33 -5.90 18.33 17.45
C LEU A 33 -5.65 18.51 18.96
N LYS A 34 -4.67 19.33 19.34
CA LYS A 34 -4.44 19.69 20.75
C LYS A 34 -5.57 20.51 21.35
N GLU A 35 -6.41 21.15 20.56
CA GLU A 35 -7.57 21.92 21.02
C GLU A 35 -8.79 21.03 21.20
N TYR A 36 -9.04 20.12 20.25
CA TYR A 36 -10.19 19.22 20.27
C TYR A 36 -9.96 17.90 21.00
N HIS A 37 -8.74 17.62 21.48
CA HIS A 37 -8.41 16.37 22.16
C HIS A 37 -9.36 16.09 23.33
N PRO A 38 -9.88 14.86 23.46
CA PRO A 38 -10.81 14.50 24.55
C PRO A 38 -10.22 14.76 25.93
N ASP A 39 -8.91 14.53 26.12
CA ASP A 39 -8.23 14.76 27.41
C ASP A 39 -8.31 16.22 27.90
N ARG A 40 -8.45 17.20 27.01
CA ARG A 40 -8.61 18.62 27.39
C ARG A 40 -10.08 19.05 27.50
N ASN A 41 -11.00 18.20 27.07
CA ASN A 41 -12.42 18.50 26.94
C ASN A 41 -13.25 17.39 27.58
N ILE A 42 -12.87 16.98 28.79
CA ILE A 42 -13.44 15.83 29.51
C ILE A 42 -14.96 15.98 29.67
N GLU A 43 -15.43 17.19 29.98
CA GLU A 43 -16.86 17.51 30.14
C GLU A 43 -17.64 17.51 28.82
N ARG A 44 -16.96 17.49 27.68
CA ARG A 44 -17.54 17.58 26.32
C ARG A 44 -17.01 16.49 25.40
N SER A 45 -16.84 15.28 25.93
CA SER A 45 -16.24 14.14 25.22
C SER A 45 -16.87 13.86 23.84
N GLU A 46 -18.20 13.87 23.73
CA GLU A 46 -18.90 13.65 22.45
C GLU A 46 -18.59 14.75 21.41
N TRP A 47 -18.55 16.01 21.84
CA TRP A 47 -18.21 17.14 20.98
C TRP A 47 -16.75 17.02 20.50
N SER A 48 -15.83 16.71 21.40
CA SER A 48 -14.41 16.50 21.06
C SER A 48 -14.20 15.35 20.09
N HIS A 49 -14.92 14.25 20.28
CA HIS A 49 -14.89 13.14 19.34
C HIS A 49 -15.36 13.59 17.95
N LYS A 50 -16.53 14.25 17.87
CA LYS A 50 -17.08 14.77 16.61
C LYS A 50 -16.13 15.75 15.92
N MET A 51 -15.51 16.65 16.67
CA MET A 51 -14.56 17.64 16.12
C MET A 51 -13.25 17.00 15.68
N THR A 52 -12.75 15.99 16.38
CA THR A 52 -11.54 15.25 15.99
C THR A 52 -11.75 14.44 14.72
N VAL A 53 -12.92 13.81 14.57
CA VAL A 53 -13.33 13.14 13.33
C VAL A 53 -13.36 14.15 12.18
N ARG A 54 -14.06 15.27 12.37
CA ARG A 54 -14.18 16.33 11.36
C ARG A 54 -12.83 16.96 10.99
N LEU A 55 -11.94 17.13 11.97
CA LEU A 55 -10.58 17.61 11.77
C LEU A 55 -9.76 16.66 10.91
N THR A 56 -9.91 15.36 11.15
CA THR A 56 -9.24 14.32 10.37
C THR A 56 -9.76 14.30 8.94
N GLU A 57 -11.07 14.39 8.74
CA GLU A 57 -11.69 14.49 7.41
C GLU A 57 -11.21 15.73 6.64
N ALA A 58 -11.15 16.89 7.31
CA ALA A 58 -10.66 18.12 6.71
C ALA A 58 -9.18 18.01 6.30
N TYR A 59 -8.34 17.47 7.18
CA TYR A 59 -6.92 17.27 6.90
C TYR A 59 -6.68 16.32 5.73
N ASP A 60 -7.43 15.22 5.68
CA ASP A 60 -7.39 14.27 4.57
C ASP A 60 -7.78 14.94 3.24
N ALA A 61 -8.85 15.74 3.22
CA ALA A 61 -9.30 16.44 2.02
C ALA A 61 -8.30 17.49 1.51
N VAL A 62 -7.74 18.32 2.42
CA VAL A 62 -6.74 19.34 2.05
C VAL A 62 -5.44 18.69 1.57
N THR A 63 -4.98 17.65 2.26
CA THR A 63 -3.75 16.94 1.87
C THR A 63 -3.88 16.33 0.48
N ALA A 64 -5.02 15.68 0.19
CA ALA A 64 -5.29 15.14 -1.13
C ALA A 64 -5.30 16.23 -2.21
N TYR A 65 -5.96 17.36 -1.96
CA TYR A 65 -6.00 18.49 -2.91
C TYR A 65 -4.62 19.11 -3.17
N LEU A 66 -3.82 19.32 -2.13
CA LEU A 66 -2.47 19.89 -2.26
C LEU A 66 -1.54 18.94 -3.00
N GLN A 67 -1.67 17.64 -2.78
CA GLN A 67 -0.94 16.62 -3.53
C GLN A 67 -1.35 16.60 -5.00
N ASP A 68 -2.65 16.69 -5.30
CA ASP A 68 -3.15 16.71 -6.68
C ASP A 68 -2.72 17.97 -7.43
N THR A 69 -2.83 19.15 -6.80
CA THR A 69 -2.33 20.41 -7.37
C THR A 69 -0.83 20.33 -7.66
N ALA A 70 -0.05 19.75 -6.74
CA ALA A 70 1.38 19.55 -6.93
C ALA A 70 1.70 18.52 -8.03
N ARG A 71 0.83 17.53 -8.27
CA ARG A 71 0.93 16.59 -9.40
C ARG A 71 0.67 17.31 -10.71
N GLN A 72 -0.44 18.05 -10.82
CA GLN A 72 -0.82 18.79 -12.03
C GLN A 72 0.26 19.80 -12.45
N ALA A 73 0.89 20.48 -11.50
CA ALA A 73 2.00 21.38 -11.77
C ALA A 73 3.27 20.66 -12.31
N ARG A 74 3.46 19.38 -11.93
CA ARG A 74 4.60 18.55 -12.38
C ARG A 74 4.37 17.90 -13.73
N THR A 75 3.13 17.52 -14.07
CA THR A 75 2.79 16.91 -15.37
C THR A 75 3.07 17.86 -16.54
N GLN A 76 3.15 19.17 -16.30
CA GLN A 76 3.47 20.18 -17.30
C GLN A 76 4.99 20.37 -17.55
N GLN A 77 5.86 19.79 -16.72
CA GLN A 77 7.31 19.77 -16.96
C GLN A 77 7.69 18.49 -17.70
N LYS A 78 7.50 18.48 -19.02
CA LYS A 78 8.04 17.44 -19.91
C LYS A 78 9.56 17.61 -19.98
N PRO A 79 10.39 16.64 -19.52
CA PRO A 79 11.83 16.82 -19.50
C PRO A 79 12.39 16.91 -20.93
N ALA A 80 13.29 17.87 -21.14
CA ALA A 80 14.02 18.07 -22.38
C ALA A 80 14.94 16.86 -22.67
N SER A 81 15.10 16.55 -23.95
CA SER A 81 15.79 15.42 -24.56
C SER A 81 17.05 14.95 -23.80
N GLU A 82 16.97 13.74 -23.25
CA GLU A 82 18.06 12.96 -22.64
C GLU A 82 18.88 12.18 -23.70
N PRO A 83 20.10 11.73 -23.37
CA PRO A 83 21.10 11.23 -24.32
C PRO A 83 20.72 9.92 -25.03
N ASP A 84 21.36 9.69 -26.19
CA ASP A 84 21.16 8.64 -27.22
C ASP A 84 21.25 7.16 -26.71
N SER A 85 21.52 6.95 -25.42
CA SER A 85 21.52 5.62 -24.79
C SER A 85 20.13 5.07 -24.48
N GLY A 86 19.10 5.92 -24.57
CA GLY A 86 17.73 5.60 -24.14
C GLY A 86 17.56 5.51 -22.63
N TYR A 87 18.62 5.60 -21.82
CA TYR A 87 18.54 5.62 -20.36
C TYR A 87 18.16 7.01 -19.85
N SER A 88 17.11 7.06 -19.03
CA SER A 88 16.59 8.30 -18.45
C SER A 88 16.95 8.43 -16.97
N LEU A 89 17.79 9.40 -16.59
CA LEU A 89 18.14 9.61 -15.18
C LEU A 89 16.93 10.14 -14.39
N VAL A 90 16.09 10.94 -15.05
CA VAL A 90 14.84 11.46 -14.47
C VAL A 90 13.88 10.31 -14.17
N MET A 91 13.67 9.39 -15.11
CA MET A 91 12.84 8.20 -14.90
C MET A 91 13.43 7.31 -13.80
N GLN A 92 14.75 7.07 -13.79
CA GLN A 92 15.37 6.25 -12.75
C GLN A 92 15.15 6.81 -11.35
N THR A 93 15.38 8.12 -11.18
CA THR A 93 15.22 8.80 -9.90
C THR A 93 13.76 8.73 -9.43
N ARG A 94 12.82 8.84 -10.37
CA ARG A 94 11.39 8.69 -10.10
C ARG A 94 11.04 7.27 -9.66
N ILE A 95 11.52 6.26 -10.38
CA ILE A 95 11.32 4.83 -10.05
C ILE A 95 11.83 4.54 -8.64
N ALA A 96 13.08 4.92 -8.34
CA ALA A 96 13.69 4.69 -7.03
C ALA A 96 12.85 5.30 -5.90
N LYS A 97 12.45 6.57 -6.05
CA LYS A 97 11.61 7.25 -5.07
C LYS A 97 10.25 6.57 -4.86
N LEU A 98 9.61 6.10 -5.94
CA LEU A 98 8.33 5.40 -5.83
C LEU A 98 8.50 4.03 -5.18
N TYR A 99 9.60 3.34 -5.45
CA TYR A 99 9.93 2.07 -4.80
C TYR A 99 10.16 2.25 -3.30
N ASP A 100 10.89 3.29 -2.86
CA ASP A 100 11.06 3.61 -1.44
C ASP A 100 9.70 3.81 -0.75
N ILE A 101 8.74 4.47 -1.41
CA ILE A 101 7.38 4.63 -0.88
C ILE A 101 6.66 3.28 -0.74
N VAL A 102 6.85 2.35 -1.70
CA VAL A 102 6.31 0.99 -1.60
C VAL A 102 6.93 0.27 -0.41
N LEU A 103 8.26 0.36 -0.22
CA LEU A 103 8.95 -0.25 0.92
C LEU A 103 8.47 0.32 2.26
N ASP A 104 8.27 1.64 2.36
CA ASP A 104 7.69 2.31 3.54
C ASP A 104 6.30 1.78 3.87
N VAL A 105 5.46 1.60 2.84
CA VAL A 105 4.10 1.06 2.98
C VAL A 105 4.15 -0.37 3.50
N LEU A 106 5.00 -1.22 2.92
CA LEU A 106 5.19 -2.61 3.34
C LEU A 106 5.69 -2.69 4.79
N HIS A 107 6.70 -1.90 5.13
CA HIS A 107 7.25 -1.85 6.48
C HIS A 107 6.18 -1.42 7.49
N SER A 108 5.44 -0.35 7.19
CA SER A 108 4.32 0.12 8.02
C SER A 108 3.25 -0.95 8.18
N TYR A 109 2.94 -1.68 7.11
CA TYR A 109 1.95 -2.76 7.10
C TYR A 109 2.32 -3.90 8.06
N TYR A 110 3.53 -4.44 7.93
CA TYR A 110 3.96 -5.58 8.75
C TYR A 110 4.30 -5.18 10.19
N THR A 111 4.94 -4.03 10.41
CA THR A 111 5.31 -3.58 11.77
C THR A 111 4.08 -3.28 12.63
N MET A 112 2.96 -2.87 12.02
CA MET A 112 1.70 -2.63 12.75
C MET A 112 0.79 -3.86 12.82
N GLY A 113 1.24 -5.03 12.35
CA GLY A 113 0.43 -6.26 12.36
C GLY A 113 -0.80 -6.22 11.45
N MET A 114 -0.79 -5.37 10.41
CA MET A 114 -1.95 -5.22 9.52
C MET A 114 -2.13 -6.41 8.57
N ASP A 115 -1.20 -7.38 8.57
CA ASP A 115 -1.38 -8.70 7.99
C ASP A 115 -2.54 -9.46 8.67
N ASN A 116 -2.78 -9.21 9.96
CA ASN A 116 -3.99 -9.64 10.64
C ASN A 116 -5.20 -8.80 10.20
N VAL A 117 -6.10 -9.42 9.43
CA VAL A 117 -7.25 -8.74 8.81
C VAL A 117 -8.20 -8.13 9.84
N TYR A 118 -8.32 -8.72 11.03
CA TYR A 118 -9.20 -8.21 12.09
C TYR A 118 -8.71 -6.87 12.64
N LEU A 119 -7.39 -6.71 12.82
CA LEU A 119 -6.78 -5.47 13.31
C LEU A 119 -7.00 -4.27 12.38
N ARG A 120 -7.28 -4.51 11.09
CA ARG A 120 -7.58 -3.44 10.10
C ARG A 120 -8.88 -2.70 10.40
N GLN A 121 -9.76 -3.26 11.22
CA GLN A 121 -11.08 -2.69 11.51
C GLN A 121 -11.15 -1.99 12.88
N GLU A 122 -10.10 -2.09 13.68
CA GLU A 122 -10.12 -1.67 15.08
C GLU A 122 -9.46 -0.30 15.29
N GLY A 123 -10.15 0.57 16.05
CA GLY A 123 -9.60 1.80 16.63
C GLY A 123 -8.68 2.62 15.73
N THR A 124 -7.47 2.91 16.25
CA THR A 124 -6.45 3.71 15.56
C THR A 124 -5.79 2.96 14.39
N LEU A 125 -5.74 1.63 14.44
CA LEU A 125 -5.18 0.80 13.37
C LEU A 125 -6.01 0.88 12.10
N ARG A 126 -7.34 0.98 12.20
CA ARG A 126 -8.21 1.24 11.05
C ARG A 126 -7.87 2.52 10.31
N TYR A 127 -7.58 3.60 11.05
CA TYR A 127 -7.18 4.87 10.45
C TYR A 127 -5.84 4.73 9.74
N ARG A 128 -4.84 4.13 10.40
CA ARG A 128 -3.51 3.91 9.82
C ARG A 128 -3.56 3.03 8.59
N TYR A 129 -4.31 1.92 8.64
CA TYR A 129 -4.55 1.04 7.51
C TYR A 129 -5.12 1.80 6.31
N ARG A 130 -6.14 2.64 6.51
CA ARG A 130 -6.72 3.48 5.45
C ARG A 130 -5.74 4.51 4.89
N ALA A 131 -4.90 5.10 5.74
CA ALA A 131 -3.86 6.01 5.29
C ALA A 131 -2.80 5.28 4.44
N THR A 132 -2.35 4.10 4.89
CA THR A 132 -1.43 3.23 4.14
C THR A 132 -2.01 2.81 2.79
N MET A 133 -3.29 2.41 2.75
CA MET A 133 -4.01 2.07 1.51
C MET A 133 -4.06 3.24 0.53
N ARG A 134 -4.42 4.45 1.00
CA ARG A 134 -4.46 5.65 0.15
C ARG A 134 -3.08 6.00 -0.39
N ARG A 135 -2.04 5.92 0.44
CA ARG A 135 -0.65 6.16 0.02
C ARG A 135 -0.23 5.17 -1.06
N LEU A 136 -0.52 3.88 -0.89
CA LEU A 136 -0.19 2.85 -1.88
C LEU A 136 -0.94 3.07 -3.20
N ALA A 137 -2.25 3.34 -3.16
CA ALA A 137 -3.05 3.64 -4.35
C ALA A 137 -2.47 4.82 -5.13
N ALA A 138 -2.16 5.92 -4.43
CA ALA A 138 -1.55 7.09 -5.04
C ALA A 138 -0.18 6.78 -5.68
N THR A 139 0.63 5.89 -5.08
CA THR A 139 1.90 5.42 -5.64
C THR A 139 1.72 4.52 -6.86
N ILE A 140 0.68 3.69 -6.90
CA ILE A 140 0.34 2.88 -8.08
C ILE A 140 0.01 3.78 -9.27
N ASP A 141 -0.80 4.81 -9.07
CA ASP A 141 -1.12 5.79 -10.12
C ASP A 141 0.15 6.51 -10.61
N ASP A 142 1.01 6.96 -9.69
CA ASP A 142 2.29 7.61 -10.04
C ASP A 142 3.23 6.67 -10.81
N LEU A 143 3.27 5.38 -10.48
CA LEU A 143 4.05 4.37 -11.21
C LEU A 143 3.48 4.15 -12.62
N LYS A 144 2.15 4.13 -12.75
CA LYS A 144 1.48 4.03 -14.05
C LYS A 144 1.80 5.22 -14.94
N GLU A 145 1.78 6.44 -14.42
CA GLU A 145 2.21 7.63 -15.16
C GLU A 145 3.69 7.55 -15.56
N THR A 146 4.56 7.04 -14.67
CA THR A 146 5.99 6.90 -14.93
C THR A 146 6.27 5.90 -16.08
N LEU A 147 5.39 4.91 -16.30
CA LEU A 147 5.51 3.96 -17.40
C LEU A 147 5.30 4.59 -18.80
N GLU A 148 4.74 5.79 -18.87
CA GLU A 148 4.56 6.54 -20.13
C GLU A 148 5.76 7.47 -20.43
N TRP A 149 6.74 7.55 -19.53
CA TRP A 149 7.91 8.41 -19.70
C TRP A 149 8.95 7.76 -20.63
N PRO A 150 9.72 8.56 -21.38
CA PRO A 150 10.82 8.02 -22.16
C PRO A 150 11.87 7.38 -21.24
N GLY A 151 12.38 6.21 -21.63
CA GLY A 151 13.40 5.49 -20.87
C GLY A 151 13.74 4.15 -21.50
N SER A 152 14.75 3.49 -20.93
CA SER A 152 15.28 2.26 -21.50
C SER A 152 14.34 1.08 -21.24
N ALA A 153 14.52 -0.01 -21.99
CA ALA A 153 13.74 -1.24 -21.78
C ALA A 153 13.89 -1.78 -20.34
N LEU A 154 15.10 -1.68 -19.77
CA LEU A 154 15.38 -2.10 -18.40
C LEU A 154 14.60 -1.26 -17.37
N GLN A 155 14.52 0.05 -17.56
CA GLN A 155 13.77 0.95 -16.67
C GLN A 155 12.26 0.69 -16.74
N HIS A 156 11.72 0.42 -17.93
CA HIS A 156 10.34 0.01 -18.08
C HIS A 156 10.07 -1.35 -17.43
N GLN A 157 10.98 -2.32 -17.57
CA GLN A 157 10.87 -3.60 -16.89
C GLN A 157 10.85 -3.41 -15.37
N GLN A 158 11.77 -2.61 -14.83
CA GLN A 158 11.82 -2.27 -13.40
C GLN A 158 10.51 -1.65 -12.92
N ALA A 159 10.05 -0.58 -13.59
CA ALA A 159 8.82 0.12 -13.25
C ALA A 159 7.59 -0.81 -13.32
N ARG A 160 7.51 -1.70 -14.33
CA ARG A 160 6.42 -2.68 -14.46
C ARG A 160 6.43 -3.71 -13.33
N ALA A 161 7.60 -4.21 -12.94
CA ALA A 161 7.72 -5.17 -11.85
C ALA A 161 7.26 -4.55 -10.52
N ILE A 162 7.71 -3.32 -10.22
CA ILE A 162 7.30 -2.58 -9.02
C ILE A 162 5.80 -2.27 -9.06
N HIS A 163 5.28 -1.76 -10.18
CA HIS A 163 3.85 -1.47 -10.36
C HIS A 163 2.98 -2.71 -10.20
N GLY A 164 3.36 -3.83 -10.85
CA GLY A 164 2.64 -5.10 -10.75
C GLY A 164 2.59 -5.63 -9.33
N PHE A 165 3.71 -5.59 -8.62
CA PHE A 165 3.78 -5.99 -7.21
C PHE A 165 2.94 -5.07 -6.31
N ALA A 166 3.08 -3.75 -6.44
CA ALA A 166 2.33 -2.78 -5.65
C ALA A 166 0.81 -2.94 -5.84
N GLY A 167 0.35 -3.10 -7.09
CA GLY A 167 -1.05 -3.37 -7.41
C GLY A 167 -1.56 -4.68 -6.82
N ALA A 168 -0.81 -5.77 -6.96
CA ALA A 168 -1.20 -7.05 -6.37
C ALA A 168 -1.20 -7.02 -4.83
N PHE A 169 -0.29 -6.27 -4.22
CA PHE A 169 -0.26 -6.08 -2.77
C PHE A 169 -1.46 -5.27 -2.29
N TYR A 170 -1.87 -4.23 -3.03
CA TYR A 170 -3.08 -3.46 -2.75
C TYR A 170 -4.34 -4.34 -2.77
N GLU A 171 -4.52 -5.19 -3.79
CA GLU A 171 -5.63 -6.16 -3.86
C GLU A 171 -5.62 -7.13 -2.66
N ASN A 172 -4.45 -7.61 -2.26
CA ASN A 172 -4.30 -8.43 -1.05
C ASN A 172 -4.68 -7.67 0.22
N MET A 173 -4.34 -6.38 0.31
CA MET A 173 -4.75 -5.56 1.45
C MET A 173 -6.27 -5.42 1.52
N LEU A 174 -7.00 -5.43 0.41
CA LEU A 174 -8.48 -5.33 0.36
C LEU A 174 -9.22 -6.58 0.88
N ILE A 175 -8.52 -7.70 1.10
CA ILE A 175 -9.12 -8.91 1.67
C ILE A 175 -9.82 -8.58 3.00
N LYS A 176 -11.08 -8.98 3.12
CA LYS A 176 -11.91 -8.82 4.32
C LYS A 176 -11.90 -10.09 5.17
N PRO A 177 -12.18 -10.01 6.48
CA PRO A 177 -12.37 -11.19 7.30
C PRO A 177 -13.52 -12.03 6.74
N LEU A 178 -13.34 -13.34 6.72
CA LEU A 178 -14.45 -14.28 6.49
C LEU A 178 -15.32 -14.32 7.75
N ASP A 179 -16.64 -14.49 7.56
CA ASP A 179 -17.58 -14.62 8.66
C ASP A 179 -17.25 -15.83 9.54
N HIS A 180 -17.47 -15.68 10.85
CA HIS A 180 -17.02 -16.58 11.92
C HIS A 180 -17.75 -17.93 12.00
N ALA A 181 -18.34 -18.43 10.92
CA ALA A 181 -18.88 -19.78 10.94
C ALA A 181 -17.76 -20.78 11.25
N VAL A 182 -17.92 -21.60 12.29
CA VAL A 182 -16.91 -22.58 12.70
C VAL A 182 -16.71 -23.56 11.55
N PRO A 183 -15.52 -23.60 10.91
CA PRO A 183 -15.32 -24.42 9.74
C PRO A 183 -15.30 -25.91 10.14
N ALA A 184 -16.08 -26.69 9.40
CA ALA A 184 -16.20 -28.13 9.57
C ALA A 184 -15.62 -28.88 8.36
N GLY A 185 -15.13 -30.10 8.59
CA GLY A 185 -14.64 -30.99 7.55
C GLY A 185 -13.57 -30.36 6.66
N ASP A 186 -13.82 -30.35 5.36
CA ASP A 186 -12.90 -29.88 4.34
C ASP A 186 -12.62 -28.38 4.40
N GLU A 187 -13.57 -27.57 4.89
CA GLU A 187 -13.36 -26.13 5.05
C GLU A 187 -12.25 -25.83 6.08
N ARG A 188 -12.15 -26.63 7.14
CA ARG A 188 -11.09 -26.50 8.14
C ARG A 188 -9.72 -26.86 7.57
N LYS A 189 -9.66 -27.83 6.65
CA LYS A 189 -8.41 -28.19 5.96
C LYS A 189 -7.99 -27.08 5.00
N ALA A 190 -8.94 -26.56 4.20
CA ALA A 190 -8.71 -25.43 3.30
C ALA A 190 -8.23 -24.19 4.05
N GLN A 191 -8.86 -23.86 5.19
CA GLN A 191 -8.45 -22.75 6.05
C GLN A 191 -7.00 -22.91 6.56
N ARG A 192 -6.62 -24.10 7.03
CA ARG A 192 -5.23 -24.36 7.48
C ARG A 192 -4.22 -24.17 6.36
N LEU A 193 -4.51 -24.71 5.17
CA LEU A 193 -3.65 -24.52 3.98
C LEU A 193 -3.58 -23.05 3.57
N TYR A 194 -4.69 -22.32 3.64
CA TYR A 194 -4.73 -20.90 3.31
C TYR A 194 -3.85 -20.08 4.26
N HIS A 195 -3.94 -20.34 5.57
CA HIS A 195 -3.09 -19.67 6.55
C HIS A 195 -1.61 -20.04 6.40
N GLN A 196 -1.30 -21.31 6.11
CA GLN A 196 0.06 -21.74 5.84
C GLN A 196 0.65 -21.03 4.62
N GLY A 197 -0.09 -21.01 3.50
CA GLY A 197 0.33 -20.31 2.29
C GLY A 197 0.47 -18.80 2.49
N SER A 198 -0.49 -18.19 3.20
CA SER A 198 -0.44 -16.76 3.51
C SER A 198 0.77 -16.39 4.36
N ARG A 199 1.07 -17.16 5.42
CA ARG A 199 2.26 -16.93 6.26
C ARG A 199 3.56 -17.05 5.48
N ALA A 200 3.67 -18.08 4.63
CA ALA A 200 4.85 -18.26 3.78
C ALA A 200 5.01 -17.11 2.76
N LEU A 201 3.91 -16.60 2.19
CA LEU A 201 3.95 -15.43 1.32
C LEU A 201 4.38 -14.16 2.07
N ASP A 202 3.83 -13.92 3.27
CA ASP A 202 4.19 -12.77 4.10
C ASP A 202 5.65 -12.85 4.59
N GLU A 203 6.16 -14.05 4.83
CA GLU A 203 7.58 -14.30 5.11
C GLU A 203 8.45 -14.00 3.89
N ALA A 204 8.05 -14.46 2.69
CA ALA A 204 8.76 -14.17 1.44
C ALA A 204 8.82 -12.66 1.14
N ILE A 205 7.76 -11.90 1.44
CA ILE A 205 7.75 -10.45 1.25
C ILE A 205 8.65 -9.77 2.29
N ARG A 206 8.54 -10.12 3.58
CA ARG A 206 9.35 -9.51 4.64
C ARG A 206 10.84 -9.78 4.43
N HIS A 207 11.22 -11.04 4.36
CA HIS A 207 12.62 -11.40 4.22
C HIS A 207 13.17 -11.09 2.83
N GLY A 208 12.35 -11.24 1.79
CA GLY A 208 12.81 -11.08 0.42
C GLY A 208 12.84 -9.64 -0.06
N VAL A 209 11.79 -8.86 0.19
CA VAL A 209 11.67 -7.49 -0.32
C VAL A 209 12.19 -6.45 0.67
N LEU A 210 11.85 -6.59 1.97
CA LEU A 210 12.29 -5.61 2.97
C LEU A 210 13.73 -5.84 3.45
N GLU A 211 14.12 -7.10 3.60
CA GLU A 211 15.45 -7.46 4.14
C GLU A 211 16.44 -7.92 3.06
N LEU A 212 15.99 -8.08 1.81
CA LEU A 212 16.80 -8.56 0.68
C LEU A 212 17.58 -9.85 0.98
N ARG A 213 17.00 -10.76 1.78
CA ARG A 213 17.62 -12.05 2.09
C ARG A 213 17.64 -12.94 0.86
N THR A 214 18.82 -13.49 0.57
CA THR A 214 19.03 -14.40 -0.55
C THR A 214 19.46 -15.79 -0.07
N GLU A 215 19.04 -16.80 -0.81
CA GLU A 215 19.46 -18.19 -0.68
C GLU A 215 19.95 -18.65 -2.05
N ARG A 216 21.24 -18.99 -2.16
CA ARG A 216 21.86 -19.41 -3.44
C ARG A 216 21.67 -18.38 -4.57
N GLY A 217 21.69 -17.09 -4.22
CA GLY A 217 21.51 -16.00 -5.19
C GLY A 217 20.06 -15.72 -5.59
N LEU A 218 19.08 -16.42 -4.99
CA LEU A 218 17.65 -16.20 -5.21
C LEU A 218 17.00 -15.61 -3.96
N ILE A 219 16.04 -14.72 -4.13
CA ILE A 219 15.31 -14.06 -3.05
C ILE A 219 14.21 -15.02 -2.54
N CYS A 220 14.38 -15.46 -1.29
CA CYS A 220 13.47 -16.34 -0.53
C CYS A 220 12.75 -17.44 -1.35
N PRO A 221 13.46 -18.27 -2.13
CA PRO A 221 12.84 -19.26 -3.01
C PRO A 221 12.01 -20.30 -2.25
N GLY A 222 12.47 -20.73 -1.06
CA GLY A 222 11.76 -21.71 -0.23
C GLY A 222 10.38 -21.21 0.24
N ALA A 223 10.31 -19.99 0.75
CA ALA A 223 9.05 -19.39 1.21
C ALA A 223 8.05 -19.18 0.06
N ARG A 224 8.53 -18.74 -1.12
CA ARG A 224 7.70 -18.62 -2.34
C ARG A 224 7.13 -19.96 -2.77
N HIS A 225 7.97 -21.01 -2.84
CA HIS A 225 7.52 -22.35 -3.20
C HIS A 225 6.51 -22.93 -2.19
N GLN A 226 6.74 -22.71 -0.89
CA GLN A 226 5.84 -23.17 0.14
C GLN A 226 4.47 -22.47 0.08
N ALA A 227 4.45 -21.17 -0.24
CA ALA A 227 3.22 -20.43 -0.50
C ALA A 227 2.45 -21.02 -1.70
N GLU A 228 3.13 -21.18 -2.84
CA GLU A 228 2.57 -21.73 -4.07
C GLU A 228 1.95 -23.12 -3.83
N LYS A 229 2.71 -24.04 -3.24
CA LYS A 229 2.25 -25.39 -2.93
C LYS A 229 0.97 -25.39 -2.09
N SER A 230 0.93 -24.56 -1.06
CA SER A 230 -0.23 -24.49 -0.16
C SER A 230 -1.47 -23.99 -0.88
N PHE A 231 -1.32 -22.96 -1.72
CA PHE A 231 -2.41 -22.40 -2.51
C PHE A 231 -2.90 -23.35 -3.61
N MET A 232 -1.99 -24.04 -4.30
CA MET A 232 -2.35 -25.01 -5.33
C MET A 232 -3.12 -26.21 -4.76
N LEU A 233 -2.79 -26.66 -3.54
CA LEU A 233 -3.56 -27.70 -2.85
C LEU A 233 -5.01 -27.27 -2.55
N ILE A 234 -5.25 -25.99 -2.26
CA ILE A 234 -6.61 -25.45 -2.08
C ILE A 234 -7.38 -25.52 -3.40
N LEU A 235 -6.78 -25.04 -4.49
CA LEU A 235 -7.44 -25.03 -5.80
C LEU A 235 -7.74 -26.44 -6.33
N ALA A 236 -6.83 -27.40 -6.09
CA ALA A 236 -7.00 -28.78 -6.55
C ALA A 236 -7.95 -29.60 -5.66
N GLY A 237 -7.84 -29.46 -4.33
CA GLY A 237 -8.55 -30.34 -3.38
C GLY A 237 -9.82 -29.75 -2.77
N PHE A 238 -10.01 -28.42 -2.86
CA PHE A 238 -11.01 -27.70 -2.09
C PHE A 238 -11.74 -26.64 -2.92
N ALA A 239 -12.07 -26.95 -4.18
CA ALA A 239 -12.67 -26.01 -5.14
C ALA A 239 -13.98 -25.33 -4.68
N LYS A 240 -14.71 -25.91 -3.71
CA LYS A 240 -15.93 -25.34 -3.13
C LYS A 240 -15.69 -24.49 -1.87
N SER A 241 -14.45 -24.38 -1.41
CA SER A 241 -14.13 -23.66 -0.18
C SER A 241 -14.29 -22.15 -0.32
N SER A 242 -14.71 -21.49 0.76
CA SER A 242 -14.77 -20.02 0.83
C SER A 242 -13.40 -19.36 0.69
N HIS A 243 -12.32 -20.13 0.85
CA HIS A 243 -10.94 -19.67 0.72
C HIS A 243 -10.44 -19.62 -0.74
N VAL A 244 -11.15 -20.19 -1.71
CA VAL A 244 -10.71 -20.21 -3.13
C VAL A 244 -10.55 -18.80 -3.71
N PRO A 245 -11.52 -17.86 -3.59
CA PRO A 245 -11.35 -16.51 -4.12
C PRO A 245 -10.17 -15.77 -3.47
N LEU A 246 -9.98 -15.93 -2.16
CA LEU A 246 -8.85 -15.32 -1.43
C LEU A 246 -7.52 -15.90 -1.89
N THR A 247 -7.49 -17.21 -2.16
CA THR A 247 -6.32 -17.92 -2.68
C THR A 247 -5.92 -17.38 -4.06
N MET A 248 -6.88 -17.05 -4.92
CA MET A 248 -6.60 -16.44 -6.22
C MET A 248 -5.91 -15.07 -6.09
N ILE A 249 -6.36 -14.24 -5.15
CA ILE A 249 -5.71 -12.95 -4.86
C ILE A 249 -4.28 -13.16 -4.35
N LYS A 250 -4.08 -14.15 -3.46
CA LYS A 250 -2.75 -14.49 -2.93
C LYS A 250 -1.80 -15.04 -4.00
N LEU A 251 -2.29 -15.86 -4.94
CA LEU A 251 -1.51 -16.35 -6.07
C LEU A 251 -1.13 -15.22 -7.05
N TYR A 252 -2.04 -14.28 -7.28
CA TYR A 252 -1.74 -13.08 -8.06
C TYR A 252 -0.60 -12.27 -7.42
N LEU A 253 -0.66 -12.06 -6.09
CA LEU A 253 0.43 -11.43 -5.35
C LEU A 253 1.74 -12.23 -5.41
N LEU A 254 1.69 -13.56 -5.25
CA LEU A 254 2.88 -14.41 -5.33
C LEU A 254 3.56 -14.34 -6.71
N ARG A 255 2.76 -14.32 -7.78
CA ARG A 255 3.27 -14.16 -9.16
C ARG A 255 3.94 -12.79 -9.34
N ALA A 256 3.28 -11.72 -8.89
CA ALA A 256 3.83 -10.37 -8.99
C ALA A 256 5.11 -10.20 -8.15
N LEU A 257 5.15 -10.80 -6.95
CA LEU A 257 6.35 -10.88 -6.11
C LEU A 257 7.48 -11.60 -6.83
N SER A 258 7.21 -12.74 -7.46
CA SER A 258 8.23 -13.51 -8.17
C SER A 258 8.85 -12.70 -9.32
N ALA A 259 8.03 -11.99 -10.09
CA ALA A 259 8.53 -11.09 -11.14
C ALA A 259 9.39 -9.93 -10.59
N LEU A 260 9.03 -9.38 -9.42
CA LEU A 260 9.85 -8.37 -8.74
C LEU A 260 11.19 -8.95 -8.26
N CYS A 261 11.17 -10.14 -7.63
CA CYS A 261 12.39 -10.82 -7.18
C CYS A 261 13.33 -11.12 -8.34
N GLU A 262 12.83 -11.68 -9.45
CA GLU A 262 13.63 -11.96 -10.65
C GLU A 262 14.33 -10.70 -11.19
N HIS A 263 13.64 -9.55 -11.16
CA HIS A 263 14.25 -8.29 -11.57
C HIS A 263 15.36 -7.84 -10.60
N LEU A 264 15.14 -7.95 -9.29
CA LEU A 264 16.14 -7.60 -8.27
C LEU A 264 17.37 -8.54 -8.34
N GLU A 265 17.16 -9.83 -8.60
CA GLU A 265 18.21 -10.84 -8.74
C GLU A 265 19.09 -10.57 -9.97
N GLN A 266 18.50 -10.14 -11.10
CA GLN A 266 19.24 -9.73 -12.31
C GLN A 266 20.16 -8.53 -12.04
N GLY A 267 19.74 -7.60 -11.19
CA GLY A 267 20.53 -6.42 -10.83
C GLY A 267 21.73 -6.72 -9.92
N GLN A 268 21.76 -7.86 -9.23
CA GLN A 268 22.87 -8.25 -8.36
C GLN A 268 24.01 -8.99 -9.10
N GLN A 269 23.78 -9.41 -10.34
CA GLN A 269 24.75 -10.17 -11.15
C GLN A 269 25.59 -9.29 -12.08
N GLN A 270 25.29 -7.99 -12.15
CA GLN A 270 26.01 -6.98 -12.94
C GLN A 270 26.94 -6.18 -12.03
#